data_AF-A0A382I5P8-F1
#
_entry.id   AF-A0A382I5P8-F1
#
_cell.length_a   1.000
_cell.length_b   1.000
_cell.length_c   1.000
_cell.angle_alpha   90.00
_cell.angle_beta   90.00
_cell.angle_gamma   90.00
#
_symmetry.space_group_name_H-M   'P 1'
#
loop_
_entity.id
_entity.type
_entity.pdbx_description
1 polymer ?
#
loop_
_entity_poly.entity_id
_entity_poly.type
_entity_poly.pdbx_seq_one_letter_code
_entity_poly.pdbx_strand_id
1 'polypeptide(L)'
;MRYSFVISLLFFCYVWGNENSSILTIDNSARNETIITIDAQTHIDYGLAYPVTYEFIIPSGSDNLQSYRRFQSTQDWSQIVEKTPEDFFNGIEAVRFDYNENTAYVSIGFSEFSDSIFIKITDSDGNNIDATYLAMSVYYDNRDAAVTATADDWAFWNNNEFVQTCQNFRSFNLWLSCAIVTDGADLNTWIDIQTHLDSGYVEAISHSRTHPYVPYDDLEGEVLGSMQDIIDNLDLPAHNSYGNHEYVYAWVAPYGEYDDAIDSMV
;
A
#
# COMPACT_ATOMS: atom_id res chain seq x y z
N MET A 1 19.69 -54.24 28.06
CA MET A 1 19.24 -53.03 27.33
C MET A 1 17.75 -52.89 27.59
N ARG A 2 17.33 -52.13 28.60
CA ARG A 2 17.07 -50.67 28.61
C ARG A 2 15.99 -50.23 27.60
N TYR A 3 14.78 -50.03 28.16
CA TYR A 3 13.73 -49.03 27.87
C TYR A 3 12.97 -49.12 26.53
N SER A 4 11.69 -49.49 26.55
CA SER A 4 10.48 -48.67 26.82
C SER A 4 9.89 -48.10 25.52
N PHE A 5 8.84 -48.74 25.00
CA PHE A 5 7.97 -48.14 23.98
C PHE A 5 6.89 -47.34 24.69
N VAL A 6 7.00 -46.01 24.57
CA VAL A 6 6.01 -45.04 25.04
C VAL A 6 4.90 -44.96 24.00
N ILE A 7 3.67 -45.25 24.44
CA ILE A 7 2.43 -44.84 23.78
C ILE A 7 2.23 -43.37 24.14
N SER A 8 2.17 -42.49 23.14
CA SER A 8 1.59 -41.15 23.30
C SER A 8 0.87 -40.72 22.03
N LEU A 9 -0.36 -40.27 22.25
CA LEU A 9 -1.34 -39.73 21.33
C LEU A 9 -0.74 -38.78 20.29
N LEU A 10 -1.07 -38.98 19.01
CA LEU A 10 -1.16 -37.90 18.05
C LEU A 10 -2.61 -37.43 18.01
N PHE A 11 -2.85 -36.32 18.70
CA PHE A 11 -4.07 -35.53 18.59
C PHE A 11 -4.24 -35.09 17.14
N PHE A 12 -5.44 -35.30 16.59
CA PHE A 12 -5.94 -34.59 15.43
C PHE A 12 -5.95 -33.09 15.77
N CYS A 13 -5.01 -32.32 15.24
CA CYS A 13 -5.21 -30.89 15.08
C CYS A 13 -6.14 -30.70 13.89
N TYR A 14 -7.44 -30.70 14.16
CA TYR A 14 -8.40 -30.01 13.30
C TYR A 14 -8.02 -28.53 13.34
N VAL A 15 -7.40 -28.05 12.26
CA VAL A 15 -7.30 -26.61 11.99
C VAL A 15 -8.73 -26.16 11.73
N TRP A 16 -9.36 -25.58 12.75
CA TRP A 16 -10.49 -24.70 12.55
C TRP A 16 -9.94 -23.45 11.88
N GLY A 17 -10.08 -23.36 10.56
CA GLY A 17 -10.04 -22.08 9.87
C GLY A 17 -11.20 -21.25 10.42
N ASN A 18 -10.88 -20.25 11.22
CA ASN A 18 -11.86 -19.27 11.65
C ASN A 18 -12.04 -18.30 10.47
N GLU A 19 -12.89 -18.68 9.52
CA GLU A 19 -13.42 -17.74 8.53
C GLU A 19 -14.27 -16.72 9.28
N ASN A 20 -13.66 -15.61 9.70
CA ASN A 20 -14.25 -14.29 10.03
C ASN A 20 -13.31 -13.45 10.92
N SER A 21 -12.04 -13.28 10.55
CA SER A 21 -11.33 -12.06 10.97
C SER A 21 -11.61 -11.00 9.91
N SER A 22 -12.31 -9.94 10.28
CA SER A 22 -12.28 -8.72 9.47
C SER A 22 -10.82 -8.26 9.42
N ILE A 23 -10.25 -8.19 8.21
CA ILE A 23 -8.85 -7.75 7.95
C ILE A 23 -8.55 -6.45 8.71
N LEU A 24 -9.56 -5.59 8.84
CA LEU A 24 -9.49 -4.31 9.51
C LEU A 24 -10.59 -4.20 10.59
N THR A 25 -10.21 -3.67 11.76
CA THR A 25 -11.11 -3.42 12.89
C THR A 25 -11.14 -1.93 13.21
N ILE A 26 -12.33 -1.35 13.27
CA ILE A 26 -12.57 0.04 13.68
C ILE A 26 -13.16 0.07 15.10
N ASP A 27 -12.43 0.66 16.03
CA ASP A 27 -12.92 0.99 17.36
C ASP A 27 -13.17 2.50 17.48
N ASN A 28 -14.43 2.86 17.72
CA ASN A 28 -14.87 4.23 18.01
C ASN A 28 -15.58 4.31 19.37
N SER A 29 -15.22 3.43 20.31
CA SER A 29 -15.81 3.39 21.65
C SER A 29 -15.36 4.56 22.53
N ALA A 30 -14.19 5.15 22.24
CA ALA A 30 -13.72 6.38 22.84
C ALA A 30 -14.25 7.58 22.03
N ARG A 31 -15.07 8.45 22.65
CA ARG A 31 -15.72 9.60 21.98
C ARG A 31 -14.79 10.63 21.31
N ASN A 32 -13.48 10.50 21.47
CA ASN A 32 -12.49 11.50 21.08
C ASN A 32 -11.40 10.96 20.15
N GLU A 33 -11.39 9.66 19.88
CA GLU A 33 -10.41 9.04 18.98
C GLU A 33 -11.02 7.83 18.29
N THR A 34 -10.74 7.67 17.00
CA THR A 34 -11.00 6.43 16.28
C THR A 34 -9.71 5.65 16.15
N ILE A 35 -9.77 4.36 16.46
CA ILE A 35 -8.64 3.45 16.38
C ILE A 35 -8.93 2.44 15.27
N ILE A 36 -8.02 2.37 14.31
CA ILE A 36 -8.06 1.46 13.18
C ILE A 36 -6.94 0.46 13.40
N THR A 37 -7.24 -0.82 13.38
CA THR A 37 -6.27 -1.89 13.63
C THR A 37 -6.39 -2.98 12.59
N ILE A 38 -5.28 -3.64 12.32
CA ILE A 38 -5.17 -4.83 11.47
C ILE A 38 -4.49 -5.93 12.28
N ASP A 39 -4.61 -7.18 11.83
CA ASP A 39 -3.74 -8.22 12.36
C ASP A 39 -2.32 -8.08 11.79
N ALA A 40 -1.32 -8.43 12.60
CA ALA A 40 0.08 -8.28 12.22
C ALA A 40 0.48 -9.11 10.99
N GLN A 41 -0.20 -10.24 10.74
CA GLN A 41 0.10 -11.08 9.59
C GLN A 41 -0.34 -10.41 8.29
N THR A 42 -1.55 -9.82 8.27
CA THR A 42 -2.00 -8.97 7.15
C THR A 42 -0.98 -7.87 6.84
N HIS A 43 -0.40 -7.23 7.86
CA HIS A 43 0.59 -6.18 7.64
C HIS A 43 1.89 -6.71 7.02
N ILE A 44 2.33 -7.91 7.44
CA ILE A 44 3.48 -8.62 6.86
C ILE A 44 3.20 -9.10 5.43
N ASP A 45 1.97 -9.49 5.14
CA ASP A 45 1.61 -10.05 3.84
C ASP A 45 1.43 -8.96 2.79
N TYR A 46 0.92 -7.77 3.20
CA TYR A 46 0.49 -6.74 2.25
C TYR A 46 1.12 -5.37 2.44
N GLY A 47 1.91 -5.12 3.49
CA GLY A 47 2.58 -3.84 3.75
C GLY A 47 1.65 -2.67 4.14
N LEU A 48 0.49 -2.51 3.49
CA LEU A 48 -0.58 -1.55 3.77
C LEU A 48 -0.11 -0.10 4.01
N ALA A 49 1.00 0.28 3.37
CA ALA A 49 1.62 1.59 3.50
C ALA A 49 0.91 2.67 2.65
N TYR A 50 0.21 2.28 1.58
CA TYR A 50 -0.57 3.20 0.76
C TYR A 50 -1.78 3.77 1.55
N PRO A 51 -2.00 5.10 1.53
CA PRO A 51 -3.10 5.70 2.27
C PRO A 51 -4.48 5.28 1.76
N VAL A 52 -5.33 4.85 2.69
CA VAL A 52 -6.77 4.66 2.49
C VAL A 52 -7.51 5.85 3.06
N THR A 53 -8.61 6.26 2.42
CA THR A 53 -9.45 7.37 2.88
C THR A 53 -10.58 6.87 3.77
N TYR A 54 -10.54 7.28 5.04
CA TYR A 54 -11.59 7.05 6.02
C TYR A 54 -12.48 8.28 6.13
N GLU A 55 -13.80 8.05 6.11
CA GLU A 55 -14.81 9.09 6.17
C GLU A 55 -15.34 9.24 7.59
N PHE A 56 -15.40 10.48 8.07
CA PHE A 56 -15.93 10.81 9.38
C PHE A 56 -17.04 11.86 9.26
N ILE A 57 -18.19 11.59 9.85
CA ILE A 57 -19.23 12.60 10.05
C ILE A 57 -18.72 13.57 11.12
N ILE A 58 -18.68 14.86 10.78
CA ILE A 58 -18.36 15.95 11.71
C ILE A 58 -19.64 16.72 12.10
N PRO A 59 -19.68 17.40 13.25
CA PRO A 59 -20.85 18.17 13.66
C PRO A 59 -21.20 19.29 12.68
N SER A 60 -22.51 19.53 12.50
CA SER A 60 -22.98 20.62 11.65
C SER A 60 -22.57 21.99 12.17
N GLY A 61 -22.06 22.84 11.30
CA GLY A 61 -21.60 24.19 11.66
C GLY A 61 -20.20 24.24 12.26
N SER A 62 -19.45 23.13 12.23
CA SER A 62 -18.01 23.14 12.47
C SER A 62 -17.28 23.99 11.42
N ASP A 63 -16.18 24.60 11.84
CA ASP A 63 -15.23 25.29 10.99
C ASP A 63 -13.81 25.11 11.54
N ASN A 64 -12.79 25.42 10.72
CA ASN A 64 -11.37 25.47 11.11
C ASN A 64 -10.89 24.22 11.88
N LEU A 65 -11.39 23.04 11.48
CA LEU A 65 -11.04 21.78 12.11
C LEU A 65 -9.61 21.35 11.76
N GLN A 66 -9.05 20.52 12.63
CA GLN A 66 -7.73 19.93 12.46
C GLN A 66 -7.80 18.43 12.74
N SER A 67 -7.15 17.63 11.92
CA SER A 67 -7.03 16.18 12.13
C SER A 67 -5.62 15.83 12.58
N TYR A 68 -5.52 14.87 13.49
CA TYR A 68 -4.27 14.38 14.04
C TYR A 68 -4.22 12.87 14.00
N ARG A 69 -3.00 12.35 13.84
CA ARG A 69 -2.71 10.93 13.94
C ARG A 69 -1.59 10.60 14.90
N ARG A 70 -1.59 9.35 15.36
CA ARG A 70 -0.46 8.64 15.96
C ARG A 70 -0.63 7.16 15.66
N PHE A 71 0.43 6.38 15.74
CA PHE A 71 0.37 4.95 15.43
C PHE A 71 0.49 4.07 16.67
N GLN A 72 1.00 4.60 17.78
CA GLN A 72 1.03 3.93 19.07
C GLN A 72 0.40 4.80 20.14
N SER A 73 -0.24 4.19 21.14
CA SER A 73 -0.95 4.91 22.21
C SER A 73 -0.04 5.79 23.09
N THR A 74 1.26 5.57 23.07
CA THR A 74 2.27 6.34 23.81
C THR A 74 2.93 7.44 22.97
N GLN A 75 2.66 7.51 21.66
CA GLN A 75 3.22 8.53 20.79
C GLN A 75 2.49 9.86 20.93
N ASP A 76 3.24 10.94 20.72
CA ASP A 76 2.69 12.28 20.56
C ASP A 76 1.86 12.37 19.28
N TRP A 77 0.84 13.21 19.30
CA TRP A 77 -0.02 13.47 18.15
C TRP A 77 0.71 14.30 17.10
N SER A 78 0.62 13.87 15.84
CA SER A 78 1.10 14.62 14.67
C SER A 78 -0.09 15.14 13.88
N GLN A 79 -0.08 16.42 13.52
CA GLN A 79 -1.16 16.99 12.71
C GLN A 79 -1.06 16.47 11.28
N ILE A 80 -2.19 16.05 10.71
CA ILE A 80 -2.32 15.71 9.29
C ILE A 80 -2.48 17.00 8.49
N VAL A 81 -1.77 17.10 7.38
CA VAL A 81 -1.86 18.27 6.49
C VAL A 81 -3.24 18.33 5.84
N GLU A 82 -3.89 19.49 5.96
CA GLU A 82 -5.17 19.75 5.29
C GLU A 82 -4.97 20.04 3.80
N LYS A 83 -5.88 19.52 2.97
CA LYS A 83 -6.02 19.76 1.54
C LYS A 83 -7.43 20.23 1.21
N THR A 84 -7.55 20.97 0.12
CA THR A 84 -8.84 21.43 -0.41
C THR A 84 -9.21 20.68 -1.69
N PRO A 85 -10.48 20.74 -2.15
CA PRO A 85 -10.88 20.15 -3.43
C PRO A 85 -10.08 20.67 -4.64
N GLU A 86 -9.51 21.88 -4.53
CA GLU A 86 -8.70 22.53 -5.57
C GLU A 86 -7.24 22.06 -5.59
N ASP A 87 -6.77 21.42 -4.51
CA ASP A 87 -5.42 20.86 -4.47
C ASP A 87 -5.31 19.60 -5.35
N PHE A 88 -4.19 19.46 -6.04
CA PHE A 88 -3.84 18.22 -6.72
C PHE A 88 -2.99 17.34 -5.79
N PHE A 89 -3.56 16.22 -5.33
CA PHE A 89 -2.88 15.24 -4.48
C PHE A 89 -3.48 13.84 -4.70
N ASN A 90 -2.63 12.81 -4.70
CA ASN A 90 -3.04 11.42 -4.87
C ASN A 90 -2.11 10.52 -4.06
N GLY A 91 -2.66 9.58 -3.29
CA GLY A 91 -1.88 8.56 -2.58
C GLY A 91 -0.98 9.10 -1.47
N ILE A 92 -1.34 10.23 -0.83
CA ILE A 92 -0.58 10.81 0.29
C ILE A 92 -1.38 10.84 1.59
N GLU A 93 -0.68 11.00 2.72
CA GLU A 93 -1.31 11.32 4.00
C GLU A 93 -1.88 12.75 3.95
N ALA A 94 -3.19 12.89 4.09
CA ALA A 94 -3.87 14.19 4.02
C ALA A 94 -5.26 14.11 4.66
N VAL A 95 -5.79 15.26 5.08
CA VAL A 95 -7.20 15.41 5.46
C VAL A 95 -7.88 16.45 4.58
N ARG A 96 -9.13 16.22 4.19
CA ARG A 96 -9.99 17.22 3.58
C ARG A 96 -11.28 17.33 4.37
N PHE A 97 -11.63 18.54 4.78
CA PHE A 97 -12.90 18.83 5.44
C PHE A 97 -13.91 19.38 4.43
N ASP A 98 -15.01 18.67 4.26
CA ASP A 98 -16.18 19.16 3.54
C ASP A 98 -17.24 19.61 4.54
N TYR A 99 -17.20 20.89 4.88
CA TYR A 99 -18.12 21.50 5.84
C TYR A 99 -19.55 21.61 5.32
N ASN A 100 -19.78 21.54 3.99
CA ASN A 100 -21.13 21.56 3.43
C ASN A 100 -21.80 20.20 3.63
N GLU A 101 -21.04 19.12 3.40
CA GLU A 101 -21.50 17.74 3.58
C GLU A 101 -21.26 17.21 5.00
N ASN A 102 -20.70 18.03 5.89
CA ASN A 102 -20.33 17.67 7.27
C ASN A 102 -19.50 16.38 7.33
N THR A 103 -18.52 16.25 6.44
CA THR A 103 -17.67 15.05 6.33
C THR A 103 -16.19 15.43 6.32
N ALA A 104 -15.38 14.71 7.07
CA ALA A 104 -13.92 14.75 6.97
C ALA A 104 -13.42 13.48 6.28
N TYR A 105 -12.58 13.66 5.25
CA TYR A 105 -11.92 12.61 4.50
C TYR A 105 -10.48 12.53 4.98
N VAL A 106 -10.14 11.53 5.79
CA VAL A 106 -8.80 11.35 6.37
C VAL A 106 -8.11 10.22 5.62
N SER A 107 -7.12 10.56 4.79
CA SER A 107 -6.31 9.62 4.04
C SER A 107 -5.03 9.29 4.80
N ILE A 108 -4.87 8.03 5.20
CA ILE A 108 -3.72 7.58 5.99
C ILE A 108 -3.47 6.08 5.79
N GLY A 109 -2.19 5.68 5.72
CA GLY A 109 -1.74 4.29 5.66
C GLY A 109 -1.20 3.82 7.01
N PHE A 110 -0.94 2.52 7.16
CA PHE A 110 -0.27 2.01 8.35
C PHE A 110 1.21 2.41 8.36
N SER A 111 1.81 2.51 9.55
CA SER A 111 3.24 2.82 9.67
C SER A 111 4.08 1.54 9.72
N GLU A 112 5.34 1.64 9.32
CA GLU A 112 6.33 0.55 9.33
C GLU A 112 6.56 -0.13 10.69
N PHE A 113 6.01 0.41 11.78
CA PHE A 113 6.28 0.00 13.16
C PHE A 113 5.01 -0.23 13.99
N SER A 114 3.83 -0.21 13.36
CA SER A 114 2.57 -0.38 14.09
C SER A 114 1.44 -0.92 13.23
N ASP A 115 0.65 -1.82 13.80
CA ASP A 115 -0.57 -2.38 13.21
C ASP A 115 -1.81 -1.57 13.62
N SER A 116 -1.61 -0.30 13.96
CA SER A 116 -2.65 0.58 14.49
C SER A 116 -2.50 2.02 14.01
N ILE A 117 -3.63 2.64 13.71
CA ILE A 117 -3.76 4.08 13.40
C ILE A 117 -4.77 4.66 14.39
N PHE A 118 -4.38 5.73 15.07
CA PHE A 118 -5.27 6.50 15.92
C PHE A 118 -5.52 7.83 15.23
N ILE A 119 -6.79 8.23 15.12
CA ILE A 119 -7.22 9.47 14.49
C ILE A 119 -8.04 10.25 15.52
N LYS A 120 -7.80 11.57 15.61
CA LYS A 120 -8.71 12.49 16.30
C LYS A 120 -8.89 13.76 15.49
N ILE A 121 -10.03 14.42 15.69
CA ILE A 121 -10.34 15.71 15.09
C ILE A 121 -10.54 16.74 16.21
N THR A 122 -10.02 17.95 16.04
CA THR A 122 -10.17 19.05 17.00
C THR A 122 -10.65 20.32 16.31
N ASP A 123 -11.18 21.26 17.09
CA ASP A 123 -11.36 22.66 16.66
C ASP A 123 -10.03 23.44 16.74
N SER A 124 -10.09 24.73 16.37
CA SER A 124 -8.94 25.65 16.42
C SER A 124 -8.40 25.92 17.83
N ASP A 125 -9.20 25.66 18.87
CA ASP A 125 -8.82 25.82 20.28
C ASP A 125 -8.22 24.52 20.85
N GLY A 126 -8.18 23.45 20.05
CA GLY A 126 -7.67 22.14 20.44
C GLY A 126 -8.66 21.27 21.21
N ASN A 127 -9.95 21.63 21.25
CA ASN A 127 -10.98 20.79 21.84
C ASN A 127 -11.30 19.64 20.89
N ASN A 128 -11.43 18.42 21.44
CA ASN A 128 -11.82 17.26 20.64
C ASN A 128 -13.25 17.45 20.09
N ILE A 129 -13.41 17.11 18.82
CA ILE A 129 -14.69 17.07 18.13
C ILE A 129 -15.23 15.65 18.13
N ASP A 130 -16.52 15.52 18.42
CA ASP A 130 -17.26 14.25 18.35
C ASP A 130 -17.50 13.89 16.87
N ALA A 131 -16.47 13.30 16.25
CA ALA A 131 -16.51 12.82 14.89
C ALA A 131 -16.84 11.32 14.88
N THR A 132 -17.77 10.90 14.03
CA THR A 132 -18.20 9.51 13.93
C THR A 132 -17.69 8.89 12.65
N TYR A 133 -16.92 7.79 12.76
CA TYR A 133 -16.55 6.99 11.58
C TYR A 133 -17.80 6.55 10.81
N LEU A 134 -17.79 6.78 9.49
CA LEU A 134 -18.87 6.43 8.57
C LEU A 134 -18.51 5.19 7.76
N ALA A 135 -17.44 5.29 6.97
CA ALA A 135 -17.02 4.28 6.00
C ALA A 135 -15.58 4.52 5.53
N MET A 136 -15.07 3.62 4.69
CA MET A 136 -13.93 3.91 3.81
C MET A 136 -14.46 4.36 2.45
N SER A 137 -13.84 5.38 1.85
CA SER A 137 -14.19 5.80 0.50
C SER A 137 -13.88 4.69 -0.52
N VAL A 138 -14.72 4.57 -1.55
CA VAL A 138 -14.50 3.61 -2.65
C VAL A 138 -13.24 3.94 -3.45
N TYR A 139 -13.00 5.24 -3.66
CA TYR A 139 -11.79 5.78 -4.26
C TYR A 139 -11.16 6.80 -3.32
N TYR A 140 -9.84 6.92 -3.39
CA TYR A 140 -9.05 7.87 -2.61
C TYR A 140 -9.68 9.28 -2.65
N ASP A 141 -9.79 9.93 -1.50
CA ASP A 141 -10.36 11.27 -1.30
C ASP A 141 -11.81 11.44 -1.81
N ASN A 142 -12.61 10.36 -1.82
CA ASN A 142 -13.98 10.35 -2.35
C ASN A 142 -14.09 10.93 -3.77
N ARG A 143 -13.11 10.57 -4.62
CA ARG A 143 -13.14 10.91 -6.04
C ARG A 143 -14.16 10.03 -6.77
N ASP A 144 -14.64 10.50 -7.92
CA ASP A 144 -15.61 9.75 -8.73
C ASP A 144 -14.99 8.51 -9.42
N ALA A 145 -13.67 8.53 -9.64
CA ALA A 145 -12.95 7.46 -10.32
C ALA A 145 -11.45 7.49 -9.96
N ALA A 146 -10.79 6.35 -10.16
CA ALA A 146 -9.34 6.22 -10.15
C ALA A 146 -8.84 5.81 -11.54
N VAL A 147 -7.70 6.35 -11.96
CA VAL A 147 -6.99 5.96 -13.17
C VAL A 147 -5.57 5.61 -12.77
N THR A 148 -5.14 4.40 -13.12
CA THR A 148 -3.75 3.96 -12.99
C THR A 148 -3.11 3.95 -14.37
N ALA A 149 -1.80 4.15 -14.42
CA ALA A 149 -1.01 4.07 -15.64
C ALA A 149 0.13 3.08 -15.41
N THR A 150 0.23 2.09 -16.29
CA THR A 150 1.34 1.15 -16.34
C THR A 150 2.10 1.31 -17.66
N ALA A 151 3.40 1.06 -17.63
CA ALA A 151 4.24 0.97 -18.82
C ALA A 151 5.06 -0.31 -18.75
N ASP A 152 4.93 -1.16 -19.76
CA ASP A 152 5.46 -2.52 -19.75
C ASP A 152 6.75 -2.62 -20.58
N ASP A 153 7.56 -3.63 -20.26
CA ASP A 153 8.86 -3.93 -20.90
C ASP A 153 10.06 -3.06 -20.51
N TRP A 154 10.15 -2.48 -19.31
CA TRP A 154 11.36 -1.71 -18.96
C TRP A 154 12.59 -2.63 -18.90
N ALA A 155 13.48 -2.47 -19.88
CA ALA A 155 14.72 -3.22 -20.04
C ALA A 155 15.79 -2.36 -20.75
N PHE A 156 16.99 -2.90 -20.95
CA PHE A 156 18.11 -2.16 -21.53
C PHE A 156 17.84 -1.65 -22.95
N TRP A 157 17.00 -2.36 -23.73
CA TRP A 157 16.76 -2.05 -25.14
C TRP A 157 15.80 -0.88 -25.39
N ASN A 158 15.06 -0.45 -24.37
CA ASN A 158 14.11 0.68 -24.41
C ASN A 158 14.23 1.59 -23.17
N ASN A 159 15.35 1.52 -22.46
CA ASN A 159 15.57 2.26 -21.22
C ASN A 159 15.42 3.79 -21.40
N ASN A 160 15.89 4.36 -22.51
CA ASN A 160 15.79 5.80 -22.77
C ASN A 160 14.35 6.27 -22.92
N GLU A 161 13.51 5.45 -23.56
CA GLU A 161 12.09 5.70 -23.76
C GLU A 161 11.34 5.68 -22.42
N PHE A 162 11.71 4.76 -21.53
CA PHE A 162 11.19 4.71 -20.17
C PHE A 162 11.62 5.91 -19.33
N VAL A 163 12.90 6.27 -19.35
CA VAL A 163 13.44 7.48 -18.69
C VAL A 163 12.64 8.72 -19.11
N GLN A 164 12.41 8.89 -20.43
CA GLN A 164 11.63 10.00 -20.95
C GLN A 164 10.16 9.94 -20.49
N THR A 165 9.56 8.74 -20.49
CA THR A 165 8.16 8.55 -20.07
C THR A 165 7.99 8.89 -18.59
N CYS A 166 8.88 8.41 -17.71
CA CYS A 166 8.93 8.75 -16.30
C CYS A 166 9.04 10.26 -16.07
N GLN A 167 9.89 10.96 -16.83
CA GLN A 167 10.02 12.42 -16.76
C GLN A 167 8.74 13.15 -17.19
N ASN A 168 8.08 12.67 -18.25
CA ASN A 168 6.83 13.25 -18.73
C ASN A 168 5.72 13.11 -17.67
N PHE A 169 5.49 11.91 -17.14
CA PHE A 169 4.48 11.67 -16.10
C PHE A 169 4.71 12.52 -14.86
N ARG A 170 5.96 12.55 -14.37
CA ARG A 170 6.36 13.39 -13.24
C ARG A 170 6.11 14.88 -13.48
N SER A 171 6.30 15.37 -14.71
CA SER A 171 6.06 16.79 -15.05
C SER A 171 4.59 17.20 -14.89
N PHE A 172 3.67 16.24 -14.89
CA PHE A 172 2.23 16.42 -14.65
C PHE A 172 1.80 15.98 -13.24
N ASN A 173 2.75 15.63 -12.35
CA ASN A 173 2.49 15.02 -11.04
C ASN A 173 1.66 13.71 -11.14
N LEU A 174 1.82 12.95 -12.22
CA LEU A 174 1.13 11.68 -12.43
C LEU A 174 2.06 10.53 -12.06
N TRP A 175 1.50 9.55 -11.34
CA TRP A 175 2.19 8.29 -11.04
C TRP A 175 2.24 7.39 -12.27
N LEU A 176 3.34 6.65 -12.40
CA LEU A 176 3.52 5.60 -13.40
C LEU A 176 4.12 4.36 -12.73
N SER A 177 3.46 3.22 -12.87
CA SER A 177 4.03 1.93 -12.45
C SER A 177 4.71 1.29 -13.65
N CYS A 178 6.03 1.12 -13.59
CA CYS A 178 6.82 0.61 -14.70
C CYS A 178 7.14 -0.87 -14.50
N ALA A 179 6.71 -1.72 -15.42
CA ALA A 179 6.90 -3.16 -15.36
C ALA A 179 8.27 -3.54 -15.93
N ILE A 180 9.11 -4.15 -15.09
CA ILE A 180 10.52 -4.44 -15.37
C ILE A 180 10.67 -5.89 -15.82
N VAL A 181 11.35 -6.10 -16.96
CA VAL A 181 11.82 -7.42 -17.39
C VAL A 181 13.22 -7.61 -16.79
N THR A 182 13.32 -8.36 -15.69
CA THR A 182 14.47 -8.22 -14.78
C THR A 182 15.78 -8.80 -15.33
N ASP A 183 15.75 -9.88 -16.12
CA ASP A 183 16.95 -10.35 -16.84
C ASP A 183 17.30 -9.46 -18.05
N GLY A 184 16.36 -8.60 -18.46
CA GLY A 184 16.55 -7.57 -19.47
C GLY A 184 17.15 -6.27 -18.92
N ALA A 185 17.33 -6.13 -17.60
CA ALA A 185 17.89 -4.92 -17.01
C ALA A 185 19.40 -5.08 -16.75
N ASP A 186 20.21 -4.31 -17.47
CA ASP A 186 21.65 -4.22 -17.21
C ASP A 186 21.95 -3.22 -16.07
N LEU A 187 23.23 -3.13 -15.66
CA LEU A 187 23.64 -2.25 -14.56
C LEU A 187 23.21 -0.79 -14.75
N ASN A 188 23.25 -0.26 -15.99
CA ASN A 188 22.83 1.12 -16.23
C ASN A 188 21.32 1.27 -16.14
N THR A 189 20.58 0.26 -16.63
CA THR A 189 19.12 0.21 -16.54
C THR A 189 18.66 0.23 -15.08
N TRP A 190 19.27 -0.59 -14.21
CA TRP A 190 18.96 -0.58 -12.77
C TRP A 190 19.27 0.78 -12.11
N ILE A 191 20.38 1.42 -12.47
CA ILE A 191 20.71 2.77 -11.97
C ILE A 191 19.66 3.80 -12.40
N ASP A 192 19.19 3.74 -13.64
CA ASP A 192 18.17 4.66 -14.15
C ASP A 192 16.80 4.41 -13.50
N ILE A 193 16.43 3.13 -13.27
CA ILE A 193 15.24 2.76 -12.51
C ILE A 193 15.30 3.36 -11.10
N GLN A 194 16.38 3.11 -10.35
CA GLN A 194 16.55 3.66 -9.00
C GLN A 194 16.45 5.19 -9.00
N THR A 195 17.15 5.85 -9.93
CA THR A 195 17.13 7.31 -10.06
C THR A 195 15.70 7.84 -10.23
N HIS A 196 14.85 7.11 -10.94
CA HIS A 196 13.46 7.50 -11.14
C HIS A 196 12.53 7.18 -9.97
N LEU A 197 12.77 6.11 -9.22
CA LEU A 197 12.11 5.85 -7.94
C LEU A 197 12.42 6.96 -6.93
N ASP A 198 13.70 7.30 -6.76
CA ASP A 198 14.17 8.35 -5.85
C ASP A 198 13.58 9.73 -6.19
N SER A 199 13.30 9.97 -7.48
CA SER A 199 12.69 11.20 -7.97
C SER A 199 11.17 11.26 -7.74
N GLY A 200 10.56 10.19 -7.23
CA GLY A 200 9.11 10.07 -6.98
C GLY A 200 8.26 9.95 -8.24
N TYR A 201 6.96 9.71 -8.03
CA TYR A 201 5.94 9.48 -9.06
C TYR A 201 6.19 8.27 -9.98
N VAL A 202 7.08 7.38 -9.58
CA VAL A 202 7.37 6.12 -10.28
C VAL A 202 7.34 4.99 -9.26
N GLU A 203 6.73 3.89 -9.65
CA GLU A 203 6.71 2.63 -8.89
C GLU A 203 7.30 1.53 -9.78
N ALA A 204 8.13 0.66 -9.19
CA ALA A 204 8.67 -0.51 -9.89
C ALA A 204 7.71 -1.69 -9.69
N ILE A 205 7.29 -2.31 -10.79
CA ILE A 205 6.45 -3.52 -10.77
C ILE A 205 7.09 -4.62 -11.62
N SER A 206 6.68 -5.87 -11.41
CA SER A 206 7.32 -7.02 -12.03
C SER A 206 6.74 -7.34 -13.42
N HIS A 207 7.58 -7.66 -14.40
CA HIS A 207 7.16 -8.13 -15.73
C HIS A 207 7.84 -9.44 -16.14
N SER A 208 8.03 -10.33 -15.16
CA SER A 208 8.82 -11.56 -15.29
C SER A 208 10.32 -11.33 -15.53
N ARG A 209 11.12 -12.41 -15.51
CA ARG A 209 12.56 -12.33 -15.74
C ARG A 209 12.86 -12.21 -17.22
N THR A 210 12.33 -13.13 -18.02
CA THR A 210 12.72 -13.31 -19.42
C THR A 210 11.66 -12.91 -20.43
N HIS A 211 10.52 -12.38 -19.98
CA HIS A 211 9.34 -12.08 -20.80
C HIS A 211 8.85 -13.31 -21.62
N PRO A 212 8.54 -14.44 -20.96
CA PRO A 212 8.15 -15.69 -21.63
C PRO A 212 6.72 -15.67 -22.20
N TYR A 213 6.43 -16.60 -23.12
CA TYR A 213 5.05 -16.97 -23.46
C TYR A 213 4.58 -18.10 -22.53
N VAL A 214 3.28 -18.17 -22.25
CA VAL A 214 2.71 -19.32 -21.55
C VAL A 214 2.77 -20.61 -22.40
N PRO A 215 2.97 -21.79 -21.78
CA PRO A 215 3.26 -22.00 -20.36
C PRO A 215 4.73 -21.69 -20.03
N TYR A 216 4.99 -21.26 -18.78
CA TYR A 216 6.35 -20.96 -18.34
C TYR A 216 7.12 -22.24 -18.01
N ASP A 217 8.33 -22.36 -18.57
CA ASP A 217 9.25 -23.46 -18.25
C ASP A 217 9.74 -23.37 -16.79
N ASP A 218 9.95 -22.15 -16.28
CA ASP A 218 10.33 -21.84 -14.89
C ASP A 218 9.33 -20.86 -14.26
N LEU A 219 8.15 -21.37 -13.91
CA LEU A 219 7.07 -20.55 -13.33
C LEU A 219 7.52 -19.76 -12.10
N GLU A 220 8.22 -20.40 -11.17
CA GLU A 220 8.63 -19.76 -9.91
C GLU A 220 9.68 -18.67 -10.15
N GLY A 221 10.66 -18.94 -11.03
CA GLY A 221 11.65 -17.94 -11.43
C GLY A 221 11.03 -16.74 -12.14
N GLU A 222 10.02 -16.95 -12.97
CA GLU A 222 9.39 -15.88 -13.76
C GLU A 222 8.37 -15.05 -12.98
N VAL A 223 7.84 -15.52 -11.85
CA VAL A 223 6.89 -14.75 -11.03
C VAL A 223 7.54 -14.25 -9.74
N LEU A 224 8.01 -15.16 -8.88
CA LEU A 224 8.62 -14.80 -7.59
C LEU A 224 10.07 -14.37 -7.76
N GLY A 225 10.78 -15.00 -8.71
CA GLY A 225 12.17 -14.64 -9.00
C GLY A 225 12.31 -13.21 -9.51
N SER A 226 11.44 -12.76 -10.41
CA SER A 226 11.46 -11.37 -10.90
C SER A 226 11.06 -10.35 -9.83
N MET A 227 10.17 -10.70 -8.90
CA MET A 227 9.92 -9.88 -7.71
C MET A 227 11.19 -9.76 -6.86
N GLN A 228 11.86 -10.89 -6.59
CA GLN A 228 13.08 -10.90 -5.77
C GLN A 228 14.22 -10.11 -6.44
N ASP A 229 14.36 -10.18 -7.76
CA ASP A 229 15.37 -9.39 -8.47
C ASP A 229 15.16 -7.88 -8.29
N ILE A 230 13.90 -7.42 -8.27
CA ILE A 230 13.57 -6.01 -8.01
C ILE A 230 14.00 -5.61 -6.60
N ILE A 231 13.67 -6.43 -5.59
CA ILE A 231 14.04 -6.19 -4.19
C ILE A 231 15.57 -6.21 -4.01
N ASP A 232 16.27 -7.13 -4.66
CA ASP A 232 17.72 -7.29 -4.51
C ASP A 232 18.53 -6.17 -5.21
N ASN A 233 17.96 -5.52 -6.23
CA ASN A 233 18.66 -4.52 -7.04
C ASN A 233 18.26 -3.06 -6.76
N LEU A 234 17.14 -2.82 -6.07
CA LEU A 234 16.61 -1.48 -5.82
C LEU A 234 16.41 -1.22 -4.33
N ASP A 235 16.72 0.00 -3.91
CA ASP A 235 16.29 0.55 -2.63
C ASP A 235 14.85 1.05 -2.80
N LEU A 236 13.86 0.23 -2.37
CA LEU A 236 12.45 0.54 -2.59
C LEU A 236 11.95 1.68 -1.66
N PRO A 237 11.05 2.56 -2.15
CA PRO A 237 10.51 3.65 -1.35
C PRO A 237 9.71 3.18 -0.13
N ALA A 238 9.48 4.08 0.84
CA ALA A 238 8.74 3.77 2.06
C ALA A 238 7.30 3.27 1.86
N HIS A 239 6.66 3.55 0.71
CA HIS A 239 5.33 2.99 0.41
C HIS A 239 5.38 1.53 -0.07
N ASN A 240 6.57 1.00 -0.36
CA ASN A 240 6.84 -0.38 -0.72
C ASN A 240 7.44 -1.18 0.44
N SER A 241 7.35 -0.70 1.69
CA SER A 241 7.96 -1.42 2.81
C SER A 241 7.16 -1.35 4.12
N TYR A 242 7.33 -2.39 4.94
CA TYR A 242 6.83 -2.51 6.31
C TYR A 242 7.91 -3.16 7.18
N GLY A 243 8.58 -2.34 7.99
CA GLY A 243 9.74 -2.76 8.78
C GLY A 243 10.87 -3.21 7.86
N ASN A 244 11.21 -4.49 7.91
CA ASN A 244 12.22 -5.10 7.04
C ASN A 244 11.62 -5.89 5.87
N HIS A 245 10.31 -5.79 5.64
CA HIS A 245 9.62 -6.43 4.51
C HIS A 245 9.47 -5.42 3.38
N GLU A 246 9.71 -5.87 2.16
CA GLU A 246 9.64 -5.08 0.94
C GLU A 246 8.65 -5.71 -0.02
N TYR A 247 7.92 -4.87 -0.76
CA TYR A 247 6.77 -5.28 -1.55
C TYR A 247 6.85 -4.71 -2.97
N VAL A 248 6.65 -5.61 -3.94
CA VAL A 248 6.34 -5.27 -5.33
C VAL A 248 4.86 -5.60 -5.53
N TYR A 249 4.01 -4.57 -5.54
CA TYR A 249 2.55 -4.77 -5.42
C TYR A 249 1.85 -5.30 -6.66
N ALA A 250 2.55 -5.36 -7.80
CA ALA A 250 1.97 -5.86 -9.03
C ALA A 250 2.96 -6.67 -9.84
N TRP A 251 2.41 -7.70 -10.49
CA TRP A 251 3.05 -8.43 -11.57
C TRP A 251 2.18 -8.27 -12.81
N VAL A 252 2.80 -7.86 -13.93
CA VAL A 252 2.14 -7.71 -15.22
C VAL A 252 2.48 -8.93 -16.06
N ALA A 253 1.47 -9.58 -16.64
CA ALA A 253 1.67 -10.75 -17.47
C ALA A 253 2.30 -10.37 -18.82
N PRO A 254 3.48 -10.92 -19.18
CA PRO A 254 3.97 -10.89 -20.56
C PRO A 254 2.88 -11.30 -21.55
N TYR A 255 2.73 -10.52 -22.62
CA TYR A 255 1.71 -10.72 -23.66
C TYR A 255 0.24 -10.66 -23.18
N GLY A 256 -0.01 -10.32 -21.91
CA GLY A 256 -1.35 -10.33 -21.31
C GLY A 256 -1.93 -11.73 -21.13
N GLU A 257 -1.09 -12.77 -21.14
CA GLU A 257 -1.51 -14.17 -21.04
C GLU A 257 -1.04 -14.79 -19.71
N TYR A 258 -1.94 -15.48 -19.01
CA TYR A 258 -1.63 -16.21 -17.79
C TYR A 258 -2.55 -17.43 -17.64
N ASP A 259 -2.18 -18.36 -16.77
CA ASP A 259 -2.97 -19.54 -16.42
C ASP A 259 -3.17 -19.64 -14.89
N ASP A 260 -3.96 -20.63 -14.45
CA ASP A 260 -4.27 -20.84 -13.03
C ASP A 260 -3.02 -21.04 -12.16
N ALA A 261 -1.91 -21.52 -12.74
CA ALA A 261 -0.68 -21.74 -12.00
C ALA A 261 0.01 -20.39 -11.72
N ILE A 262 0.06 -19.51 -12.72
CA ILE A 262 0.53 -18.12 -12.57
C ILE A 262 -0.35 -17.34 -11.59
N ASP A 263 -1.67 -17.39 -11.73
CA ASP A 263 -2.62 -16.66 -10.88
C ASP A 263 -2.47 -17.03 -9.39
N SER A 264 -2.07 -18.27 -9.09
CA SER A 264 -1.86 -18.73 -7.72
C SER A 264 -0.58 -18.20 -7.04
N MET A 265 0.31 -17.55 -7.78
CA MET A 265 1.60 -17.05 -7.30
C MET A 265 1.69 -15.52 -7.18
N VAL A 266 0.72 -14.80 -7.76
CA VAL A 266 0.66 -13.33 -7.79
C VAL A 266 -0.15 -12.81 -6.61
#